data_AF-A0A925ARS6-F1
#
_entry.id   AF-A0A925ARS6-F1
#
_cell.length_a   1.000
_cell.length_b   1.000
_cell.length_c   1.000
_cell.angle_alpha   90.00
_cell.angle_beta   90.00
_cell.angle_gamma   90.00
#
_symmetry.space_group_name_H-M   'P 1'
#
loop_
_entity.id
_entity.type
_entity.pdbx_description
1 polymer ?
#
loop_
_entity_poly.entity_id
_entity_poly.type
_entity_poly.pdbx_seq_one_letter_code
_entity_poly.pdbx_strand_id
1 'polypeptide(L)'
;MARRFVIRIELTQSAKGKLTELSDHNGMTQVSVMSRLVDWFTSQPELIQAAILGRYPKEIEEDVAKLILRRMANIPGPNVAGQT
;
A
#
# COMPACT_ATOMS: atom_id res chain seq x y z
N MET A 1 14.09 -22.31 -7.70
CA MET A 1 14.21 -20.87 -8.02
C MET A 1 12.82 -20.26 -8.12
N ALA A 2 12.53 -19.16 -7.43
CA ALA A 2 11.25 -18.47 -7.62
C ALA A 2 11.21 -17.81 -9.00
N ARG A 3 10.12 -17.99 -9.76
CA ARG A 3 9.93 -17.29 -11.03
C ARG A 3 9.77 -15.80 -10.75
N ARG A 4 10.64 -14.98 -11.33
CA ARG A 4 10.55 -13.52 -11.27
C ARG A 4 9.95 -13.00 -12.56
N PHE A 5 9.03 -12.04 -12.44
CA PHE A 5 8.42 -11.34 -13.57
C PHE A 5 8.87 -9.89 -13.55
N VAL A 6 9.13 -9.32 -14.72
CA VAL A 6 9.55 -7.91 -14.87
C VAL A 6 8.37 -7.11 -15.39
N ILE A 7 8.02 -6.05 -14.68
CA ILE A 7 7.00 -5.08 -15.10
C ILE A 7 7.71 -3.75 -15.33
N ARG A 8 7.44 -3.11 -16.47
CA ARG A 8 7.86 -1.75 -16.76
C ARG A 8 6.72 -0.81 -16.40
N ILE A 9 7.00 0.19 -15.58
CA ILE A 9 6.06 1.25 -15.21
C ILE A 9 6.57 2.58 -15.70
N GLU A 10 5.66 3.42 -16.17
CA GLU A 10 5.94 4.80 -16.50
C GLU A 10 5.63 5.69 -15.30
N LEU A 11 6.53 6.63 -15.02
CA LEU A 11 6.39 7.56 -13.90
C LEU A 11 6.53 8.97 -14.43
N THR A 12 5.73 9.89 -13.88
CA THR A 12 5.99 11.31 -14.04
C THR A 12 7.32 11.66 -13.37
N GLN A 13 7.96 12.74 -13.81
CA GLN A 13 9.23 13.19 -13.23
C GLN A 13 9.11 13.44 -11.71
N SER A 14 8.00 14.03 -11.27
CA SER A 14 7.73 14.28 -9.85
C SER A 14 7.54 13.00 -9.05
N ALA A 15 6.83 12.00 -9.59
CA ALA A 15 6.65 10.71 -8.94
C ALA A 15 7.98 9.96 -8.82
N LYS A 16 8.82 10.02 -9.86
CA LYS A 16 10.17 9.44 -9.83
C LYS A 16 11.05 10.07 -8.75
N GLY A 17 11.03 11.39 -8.61
CA GLY A 17 11.76 12.10 -7.55
C GLY A 17 11.36 11.62 -6.15
N LYS A 18 10.05 11.62 -5.88
CA LYS A 18 9.49 11.15 -4.59
C LYS A 18 9.81 9.68 -4.30
N LEU A 19 9.78 8.82 -5.32
CA LEU A 19 10.13 7.41 -5.15
C LEU A 19 11.62 7.24 -4.80
N THR A 20 12.51 8.07 -5.37
CA THR A 20 13.93 8.09 -5.00
C THR A 20 14.10 8.49 -3.54
N GLU A 21 13.52 9.62 -3.12
CA GLU A 21 13.59 10.09 -1.72
C GLU A 21 13.06 9.04 -0.73
N LEU A 22 11.92 8.42 -1.05
CA LEU A 22 11.34 7.34 -0.24
C LEU A 22 12.27 6.13 -0.14
N SER A 23 12.92 5.77 -1.25
CA SER A 23 13.84 4.63 -1.30
C SER A 23 15.08 4.91 -0.45
N ASP A 24 15.66 6.10 -0.59
CA ASP A 24 16.85 6.53 0.15
C ASP A 24 16.55 6.61 1.66
N HIS A 25 15.42 7.22 2.02
CA HIS A 25 14.98 7.34 3.42
C HIS A 25 14.86 5.98 4.11
N ASN A 26 14.37 4.97 3.39
CA ASN A 26 14.17 3.62 3.93
C ASN A 26 15.38 2.69 3.72
N GLY A 27 16.49 3.17 3.12
CA GLY A 27 17.66 2.34 2.82
C GLY A 27 17.37 1.20 1.85
N MET A 28 16.44 1.39 0.91
CA MET A 28 15.99 0.38 -0.04
C MET A 28 16.26 0.78 -1.48
N THR A 29 16.33 -0.21 -2.38
CA THR A 29 16.26 0.05 -3.82
C THR A 29 14.83 0.32 -4.24
N GLN A 30 14.62 1.12 -5.28
CA GLN A 30 13.29 1.36 -5.85
C GLN A 30 12.58 0.06 -6.24
N VAL A 31 13.33 -0.91 -6.77
CA VAL A 31 12.81 -2.25 -7.10
C VAL A 31 12.28 -2.95 -5.85
N SER A 32 12.98 -2.86 -4.72
CA SER A 32 12.55 -3.47 -3.45
C SER A 32 11.29 -2.80 -2.91
N VAL A 33 11.24 -1.47 -2.96
CA VAL A 33 10.05 -0.69 -2.56
C VAL A 33 8.85 -1.09 -3.40
N MET A 34 8.99 -1.07 -4.73
CA MET A 34 7.90 -1.41 -5.65
C MET A 34 7.48 -2.88 -5.50
N SER A 35 8.43 -3.81 -5.32
CA SER A 35 8.10 -5.23 -5.13
C SER A 35 7.26 -5.43 -3.87
N ARG A 36 7.64 -4.80 -2.75
CA ARG A 36 6.88 -4.87 -1.49
C ARG A 36 5.51 -4.21 -1.60
N LEU A 37 5.43 -3.07 -2.29
CA LEU A 37 4.18 -2.35 -2.48
C LEU A 37 3.19 -3.17 -3.32
N VAL A 38 3.64 -3.76 -4.42
CA VAL A 38 2.80 -4.61 -5.29
C VAL A 38 2.36 -5.87 -4.54
N ASP A 39 3.28 -6.54 -3.84
CA ASP A 39 2.99 -7.72 -3.03
C ASP A 39 1.93 -7.42 -1.96
N TRP A 40 2.14 -6.37 -1.17
CA TRP A 40 1.17 -5.90 -0.18
C TRP A 40 -0.18 -5.57 -0.83
N PHE A 41 -0.18 -4.78 -1.90
CA PHE A 41 -1.41 -4.32 -2.57
C PHE A 41 -2.26 -5.49 -3.07
N THR A 42 -1.64 -6.51 -3.66
CA THR A 42 -2.36 -7.68 -4.20
C THR A 42 -3.01 -8.55 -3.13
N SER A 43 -2.52 -8.47 -1.89
CA SER A 43 -3.12 -9.17 -0.74
C SER A 43 -4.24 -8.39 -0.05
N GLN A 44 -4.48 -7.12 -0.43
CA GLN A 44 -5.50 -6.30 0.22
C GLN A 44 -6.93 -6.70 -0.19
N PRO A 45 -7.93 -6.49 0.68
CA PRO A 45 -9.34 -6.67 0.31
C PRO A 45 -9.74 -5.80 -0.89
N GLU A 46 -10.70 -6.29 -1.69
CA GLU A 46 -11.19 -5.60 -2.89
C GLU A 46 -11.60 -4.14 -2.61
N LEU A 47 -12.20 -3.89 -1.45
CA LEU A 47 -12.56 -2.54 -0.98
C LEU A 47 -11.36 -1.57 -1.01
N ILE A 48 -10.20 -2.00 -0.50
CA ILE A 48 -8.97 -1.20 -0.43
C ILE A 48 -8.36 -1.07 -1.82
N GLN A 49 -8.35 -2.15 -2.61
CA GLN A 49 -7.84 -2.10 -3.98
C GLN A 49 -8.62 -1.11 -4.84
N ALA A 50 -9.95 -1.13 -4.75
CA ALA A 50 -10.82 -0.21 -5.47
C ALA A 50 -10.63 1.24 -5.02
N ALA A 51 -10.36 1.49 -3.74
CA ALA A 51 -10.07 2.83 -3.23
C ALA A 51 -8.79 3.39 -3.85
N ILE A 52 -7.70 2.62 -3.79
CA ILE A 52 -6.40 3.02 -4.33
C ILE A 52 -6.42 3.18 -5.85
N LEU A 53 -7.20 2.35 -6.56
CA LEU A 53 -7.35 2.43 -8.02
C LEU A 53 -8.35 3.50 -8.47
N GLY A 54 -8.92 4.30 -7.55
CA GLY A 54 -9.86 5.37 -7.89
C GLY A 54 -11.16 4.88 -8.53
N ARG A 55 -11.61 3.66 -8.19
CA ARG A 55 -12.83 3.06 -8.75
C ARG A 55 -14.11 3.56 -8.10
N TYR A 56 -14.01 4.40 -7.07
CA TYR A 56 -15.17 5.01 -6.44
C TYR A 56 -15.46 6.39 -7.06
N PRO A 57 -16.72 6.66 -7.42
CA PRO A 57 -17.16 8.03 -7.73
C PRO A 57 -16.82 8.97 -6.57
N LYS A 58 -16.41 10.20 -6.89
CA LYS A 58 -15.94 11.21 -5.91
C LYS A 58 -16.98 11.47 -4.81
N GLU A 59 -18.25 11.28 -5.13
CA GLU A 59 -19.39 11.49 -4.25
C GLU A 59 -19.42 10.54 -3.05
N ILE A 60 -18.75 9.38 -3.12
CA ILE A 60 -18.70 8.38 -2.03
C ILE A 60 -17.29 8.18 -1.46
N GLU A 61 -16.29 8.86 -2.00
CA GLU A 61 -14.87 8.70 -1.65
C GLU A 61 -14.58 9.05 -0.18
N GLU A 62 -15.20 10.13 0.33
CA GLU A 62 -15.06 10.56 1.73
C GLU A 62 -15.61 9.53 2.72
N ASP A 63 -16.76 8.92 2.39
CA ASP A 63 -17.40 7.92 3.24
C ASP A 63 -16.61 6.59 3.25
N VAL A 64 -16.02 6.21 2.11
CA VAL A 64 -15.12 5.06 2.03
C VAL A 64 -13.85 5.30 2.84
N ALA A 65 -13.23 6.48 2.74
CA ALA A 65 -12.04 6.83 3.52
C ALA A 65 -12.31 6.77 5.03
N LYS A 66 -13.43 7.33 5.50
CA LYS A 66 -13.88 7.25 6.91
C LYS A 66 -14.09 5.81 7.36
N LEU A 67 -14.69 4.97 6.51
CA LEU A 67 -14.92 3.55 6.82
C LEU A 67 -13.60 2.78 6.98
N ILE A 68 -12.64 3.01 6.09
CA ILE A 68 -11.31 2.38 6.14
C ILE A 68 -10.58 2.76 7.42
N LEU A 69 -10.51 4.06 7.74
CA LEU A 69 -9.86 4.56 8.95
C LEU A 69 -10.50 4.01 10.23
N ARG A 70 -11.83 3.93 10.28
CA ARG A 70 -12.56 3.30 11.41
C ARG A 70 -12.21 1.82 11.57
N ARG A 71 -12.07 1.08 10.47
CA ARG A 71 -11.67 -0.35 10.53
C ARG A 71 -10.22 -0.52 10.98
N MET A 72 -9.32 0.35 10.53
CA MET A 72 -7.92 0.34 10.96
C MET A 72 -7.77 0.65 12.45
N ALA A 73 -8.53 1.61 12.97
CA ALA A 73 -8.54 1.94 14.39
C ALA A 73 -9.09 0.81 15.28
N ASN A 74 -9.94 -0.07 14.72
CA ASN A 74 -10.53 -1.20 15.42
C ASN A 74 -9.75 -2.52 15.24
N ILE A 75 -8.53 -2.50 14.70
CA ILE A 75 -7.65 -3.67 14.74
C ILE A 75 -7.21 -3.87 16.20
N PRO A 76 -7.63 -4.95 16.90
CA PRO A 76 -7.12 -5.23 18.23
C PRO A 76 -5.61 -5.44 18.12
N GLY A 77 -4.83 -4.75 18.95
CA GLY A 77 -3.38 -4.95 19.02
C GLY A 77 -3.02 -6.42 19.28
N PRO A 78 -1.79 -6.86 18.96
CA PRO A 78 -1.39 -8.25 19.17
C PRO A 78 -1.61 -8.60 20.63
N ASN A 79 -2.43 -9.63 20.87
CA ASN A 79 -2.71 -10.15 22.19
C ASN A 79 -1.38 -10.64 22.75
N VAL A 80 -0.79 -9.88 23.68
CA VAL A 80 0.48 -10.25 24.31
C VAL A 80 0.16 -11.40 25.24
N ALA A 81 0.33 -12.62 24.71
CA ALA A 81 0.17 -13.84 25.48
C ALA A 81 1.19 -13.83 26.63
N GLY A 82 0.66 -13.79 27.85
CA GLY A 82 1.42 -14.04 29.08
C GLY A 82 1.85 -12.78 29.82
N GLN A 83 1.13 -12.47 30.90
CA GLN A 83 1.74 -12.19 32.20
C GLN A 83 0.70 -12.26 33.32
N THR A 84 0.88 -13.30 34.14
CA THR A 84 0.46 -13.55 35.53
C THR A 84 -0.99 -13.38 35.93
#